data_AF-A0A6S6UAV2-F1
#
_entry.id   AF-A0A6S6UAV2-F1
#
_cell.length_a   1.000
_cell.length_b   1.000
_cell.length_c   1.000
_cell.angle_alpha   90.00
_cell.angle_beta   90.00
_cell.angle_gamma   90.00
#
_symmetry.space_group_name_H-M   'P 1'
#
loop_
_entity.id
_entity.type
_entity.pdbx_description
1 polymer ?
#
loop_
_entity_poly.entity_id
_entity_poly.type
_entity_poly.pdbx_seq_one_letter_code
_entity_poly.pdbx_strand_id
1 'polypeptide(L)'
;MIHTALNFFSSTLQCMKRTKVQQEFEDKLYVNGLKREQGKLVQQINETIISEELARKFVLQELDMARQGDALSQDFVKNSGFHPAEYLGALEKFEEEREEIEKIQLLFLNFLNNIANEIIMFQTAMRILDGVMKHWEIGKYDKEAIPFVNEEKINEDVSLGKKVGTGSALKFSMKNMKTVIMEKLEYADDKIQELLDTFKKNKEEPKVAETKLGVKKYTDEKVNDLMEAYSDVIEDIITGEINPQNREKIISFQEEISRAAEEGNNLASVFCAFFEPSDSFPTLPLSIINMNDKSKIFFIKILNTFEEKGFSDSLEDYLYENRENVYALATGNDKFMQYLMAFWYVWENEDEAKALQEEALWYRQSADNGFELALEKINEQ
;
A
#
# COMPACT_ATOMS: atom_id res chain seq x y z
N MET A 1 -12.26 26.99 3.56
CA MET A 1 -12.04 25.61 4.04
C MET A 1 -12.18 24.55 2.94
N ILE A 2 -13.00 24.75 1.90
CA ILE A 2 -12.97 23.91 0.67
C ILE A 2 -11.58 23.88 0.01
N HIS A 3 -10.85 25.01 0.06
CA HIS A 3 -9.45 25.06 -0.40
C HIS A 3 -8.48 24.23 0.46
N THR A 4 -8.86 23.86 1.68
CA THR A 4 -8.05 23.08 2.63
C THR A 4 -8.27 21.57 2.44
N ALA A 5 -9.50 21.15 2.10
CA ALA A 5 -9.81 19.74 1.78
C ALA A 5 -9.30 19.32 0.38
N LEU A 6 -9.41 20.20 -0.62
CA LEU A 6 -8.87 19.94 -1.98
C LEU A 6 -7.34 19.85 -2.03
N ASN A 7 -6.62 20.48 -1.09
CA ASN A 7 -5.17 20.38 -1.00
C ASN A 7 -4.67 19.16 -0.20
N PHE A 8 -5.56 18.40 0.44
CA PHE A 8 -5.18 17.25 1.28
C PHE A 8 -4.91 15.98 0.45
N PHE A 9 -5.59 15.82 -0.69
CA PHE A 9 -5.50 14.62 -1.55
C PHE A 9 -4.57 14.78 -2.77
N SER A 10 -3.95 15.94 -2.96
CA SER A 10 -3.10 16.25 -4.11
C SER A 10 -1.62 16.24 -3.75
N SER A 11 -0.98 15.08 -3.95
CA SER A 11 0.45 14.84 -4.19
C SER A 11 1.48 15.40 -3.19
N THR A 12 2.31 14.48 -2.66
CA THR A 12 3.56 14.68 -1.90
C THR A 12 3.44 14.69 -0.38
N LEU A 13 2.84 13.64 0.20
CA LEU A 13 3.13 13.26 1.58
C LEU A 13 4.48 12.53 1.61
N GLN A 14 5.56 13.30 1.74
CA GLN A 14 6.78 12.81 2.38
C GLN A 14 6.40 12.13 3.70
N CYS A 15 6.95 10.94 3.94
CA CYS A 15 6.90 10.19 5.20
C CYS A 15 7.01 11.12 6.42
N MET A 16 5.87 11.62 6.91
CA MET A 16 5.80 12.37 8.16
C MET A 16 5.90 11.34 9.27
N LYS A 17 6.84 11.54 10.20
CA LYS A 17 6.96 10.73 11.41
C LYS A 17 5.58 10.61 12.07
N ARG A 18 5.15 9.38 12.34
CA ARG A 18 3.89 9.09 13.04
C ARG A 18 3.82 9.93 14.31
N THR A 19 2.68 10.59 14.54
CA THR A 19 2.47 11.26 15.82
C THR A 19 2.19 10.23 16.90
N LYS A 20 2.51 10.55 18.17
CA LYS A 20 2.18 9.68 19.30
C LYS A 20 0.68 9.33 19.37
N VAL A 21 -0.17 10.26 18.96
CA VAL A 21 -1.64 10.06 18.89
C VAL A 21 -2.02 9.04 17.83
N GLN A 22 -1.41 9.10 16.64
CA GLN A 22 -1.63 8.10 15.58
C GLN A 22 -1.12 6.73 16.00
N GLN A 23 0.05 6.66 16.64
CA GLN A 23 0.59 5.41 17.15
C GLN A 23 -0.32 4.79 18.22
N GLU A 24 -0.75 5.56 19.23
CA GLU A 24 -1.70 5.10 20.25
C GLU A 24 -3.06 4.68 19.65
N PHE A 25 -3.48 5.29 18.54
CA PHE A 25 -4.70 4.92 17.85
C PHE A 25 -4.54 3.62 17.05
N GLU A 26 -3.45 3.47 16.30
CA GLU A 26 -3.10 2.23 15.59
C GLU A 26 -2.94 1.05 16.57
N ASP A 27 -2.30 1.26 17.73
CA ASP A 27 -2.21 0.27 18.80
C ASP A 27 -3.60 -0.12 19.33
N LYS A 28 -4.53 0.84 19.45
CA LYS A 28 -5.93 0.57 19.82
C LYS A 28 -6.70 -0.14 18.71
N LEU A 29 -6.41 0.14 17.44
CA LEU A 29 -6.98 -0.58 16.30
C LEU A 29 -6.51 -2.04 16.27
N TYR A 30 -5.26 -2.28 16.65
CA TYR A 30 -4.70 -3.62 16.81
C TYR A 30 -5.39 -4.38 17.95
N VAL A 31 -5.49 -3.76 19.13
CA VAL A 31 -6.10 -4.39 20.33
C VAL A 31 -7.61 -4.62 20.19
N ASN A 32 -8.36 -3.68 19.61
CA ASN A 32 -9.83 -3.76 19.53
C ASN A 32 -10.36 -4.31 18.19
N GLY A 33 -9.47 -4.44 17.20
CA GLY A 33 -9.78 -4.83 15.83
C GLY A 33 -10.31 -3.66 14.99
N LEU A 34 -9.62 -3.36 13.88
CA LEU A 34 -9.99 -2.31 12.91
C LEU A 34 -11.47 -2.37 12.48
N LYS A 35 -11.99 -3.57 12.23
CA LYS A 35 -13.38 -3.80 11.81
C LYS A 35 -14.40 -3.34 12.86
N ARG A 36 -14.07 -3.48 14.14
CA ARG A 36 -14.95 -3.10 15.24
C ARG A 36 -15.06 -1.58 15.37
N GLU A 37 -13.93 -0.88 15.29
CA GLU A 37 -13.91 0.59 15.32
C GLU A 37 -14.55 1.20 14.07
N GLN A 38 -14.34 0.61 12.89
CA GLN A 38 -15.07 0.95 11.66
C GLN A 38 -16.58 0.85 11.87
N GLY A 39 -17.06 -0.25 12.46
CA GLY A 39 -18.49 -0.47 12.72
C GLY A 39 -19.09 0.59 13.66
N LYS A 40 -18.36 0.98 14.72
CA LYS A 40 -18.79 2.05 15.62
C LYS A 40 -18.92 3.39 14.90
N LEU A 41 -17.96 3.74 14.05
CA LEU A 41 -18.03 4.98 13.28
C LEU A 41 -19.18 4.97 12.27
N VAL A 42 -19.37 3.85 11.55
CA VAL A 42 -20.52 3.71 10.64
C VAL A 42 -21.83 3.91 11.41
N GLN A 43 -21.96 3.33 12.60
CA GLN A 43 -23.12 3.56 13.45
C GLN A 43 -23.28 5.05 13.82
N GLN A 44 -22.22 5.71 14.28
CA GLN A 44 -22.26 7.13 14.65
C GLN A 44 -22.62 8.05 13.47
N ILE A 45 -22.08 7.77 12.29
CA ILE A 45 -22.42 8.50 11.06
C ILE A 45 -23.91 8.31 10.75
N ASN A 46 -24.42 7.08 10.78
CA ASN A 46 -25.83 6.79 10.50
C ASN A 46 -26.78 7.39 11.55
N GLU A 47 -26.37 7.47 12.82
CA GLU A 47 -27.13 8.18 13.87
C GLU A 47 -27.15 9.72 13.65
N THR A 48 -26.17 10.25 12.91
CA THR A 48 -26.08 11.69 12.59
C THR A 48 -26.89 12.04 11.34
N ILE A 49 -26.99 11.13 10.38
CA ILE A 49 -27.74 11.32 9.14
C ILE A 49 -29.25 11.21 9.42
N ILE A 50 -30.01 12.27 9.12
CA ILE A 50 -31.44 12.35 9.42
C ILE A 50 -32.35 11.84 8.29
N SER A 51 -31.81 11.62 7.09
CA SER A 51 -32.58 11.20 5.92
C SER A 51 -31.72 10.46 4.89
N GLU A 52 -32.37 9.63 4.09
CA GLU A 52 -31.73 8.92 2.96
C GLU A 52 -31.14 9.90 1.94
N GLU A 53 -31.84 11.01 1.68
CA GLU A 53 -31.35 12.06 0.79
C GLU A 53 -30.02 12.66 1.28
N LEU A 54 -29.90 12.92 2.59
CA LEU A 54 -28.67 13.42 3.19
C LEU A 54 -27.55 12.35 3.13
N ALA A 55 -27.89 11.07 3.37
CA ALA A 55 -26.95 9.96 3.21
C ALA A 55 -26.39 9.91 1.79
N ARG A 56 -27.29 10.00 0.80
CA ARG A 56 -26.94 9.99 -0.63
C ARG A 56 -26.05 11.18 -0.99
N LYS A 57 -26.39 12.39 -0.55
CA LYS A 57 -25.55 13.59 -0.79
C LYS A 57 -24.15 13.44 -0.20
N PHE A 58 -24.04 12.97 1.05
CA PHE A 58 -22.75 12.68 1.68
C PHE A 58 -21.93 11.67 0.86
N VAL A 59 -22.51 10.52 0.54
CA VAL A 59 -21.81 9.48 -0.24
C VAL A 59 -21.36 10.01 -1.60
N LEU A 60 -22.22 10.76 -2.32
CA LEU A 60 -21.87 11.32 -3.63
C LEU A 60 -20.70 12.31 -3.55
N GLN A 61 -20.60 13.13 -2.49
CA GLN A 61 -19.44 14.01 -2.29
C GLN A 61 -18.15 13.23 -2.07
N GLU A 62 -18.21 12.18 -1.25
CA GLU A 62 -17.04 11.33 -0.99
C GLU A 62 -16.62 10.52 -2.23
N LEU A 63 -17.57 10.09 -3.07
CA LEU A 63 -17.27 9.47 -4.37
C LEU A 63 -16.63 10.45 -5.37
N ASP A 64 -17.05 11.72 -5.38
CA ASP A 64 -16.43 12.78 -6.21
C ASP A 64 -14.97 13.05 -5.82
N MET A 65 -14.63 12.86 -4.54
CA MET A 65 -13.23 12.89 -4.09
C MET A 65 -12.51 11.59 -4.42
N ALA A 66 -13.09 10.44 -4.05
CA ALA A 66 -12.47 9.12 -4.19
C ALA A 66 -12.11 8.77 -5.64
N ARG A 67 -12.85 9.30 -6.63
CA ARG A 67 -12.53 9.10 -8.05
C ARG A 67 -11.18 9.69 -8.47
N GLN A 68 -10.65 10.63 -7.69
CA GLN A 68 -9.33 11.24 -7.92
C GLN A 68 -8.23 10.54 -7.11
N GLY A 69 -8.59 9.55 -6.28
CA GLY A 69 -7.68 8.77 -5.46
C GLY A 69 -6.96 7.67 -6.22
N ASP A 70 -6.44 6.71 -5.46
CA ASP A 70 -5.69 5.55 -5.94
C ASP A 70 -6.57 4.53 -6.71
N ALA A 71 -5.94 3.47 -7.23
CA ALA A 71 -6.62 2.45 -8.01
C ALA A 71 -7.76 1.76 -7.23
N LEU A 72 -7.58 1.56 -5.91
CA LEU A 72 -8.60 0.96 -5.04
C LEU A 72 -9.81 1.88 -4.88
N SER A 73 -9.58 3.18 -4.66
CA SER A 73 -10.64 4.18 -4.54
C SER A 73 -11.41 4.34 -5.86
N GLN A 74 -10.69 4.37 -6.98
CA GLN A 74 -11.30 4.43 -8.31
C GLN A 74 -12.14 3.17 -8.63
N ASP A 75 -11.66 1.98 -8.25
CA ASP A 75 -12.42 0.73 -8.42
C ASP A 75 -13.69 0.74 -7.56
N PHE A 76 -13.59 1.18 -6.30
CA PHE A 76 -14.77 1.33 -5.43
C PHE A 76 -15.81 2.28 -6.04
N VAL A 77 -15.40 3.42 -6.58
CA VAL A 77 -16.31 4.38 -7.23
C VAL A 77 -17.02 3.76 -8.43
N LYS A 78 -16.28 3.04 -9.29
CA LYS A 78 -16.86 2.34 -10.46
C LYS A 78 -17.89 1.29 -10.03
N ASN A 79 -17.63 0.63 -8.91
CA ASN A 79 -18.48 -0.43 -8.36
C ASN A 79 -19.50 0.08 -7.33
N SER A 80 -19.64 1.39 -7.15
CA SER A 80 -20.50 2.00 -6.13
C SER A 80 -22.00 1.88 -6.44
N GLY A 81 -22.35 1.60 -7.69
CA GLY A 81 -23.73 1.56 -8.18
C GLY A 81 -24.35 2.94 -8.43
N PHE A 82 -23.59 4.02 -8.32
CA PHE A 82 -24.02 5.36 -8.74
C PHE A 82 -23.54 5.68 -10.16
N HIS A 83 -24.38 6.36 -10.93
CA HIS A 83 -23.99 6.83 -12.26
C HIS A 83 -23.00 8.01 -12.12
N PRO A 84 -21.94 8.11 -12.98
CA PRO A 84 -20.97 9.21 -12.89
C PRO A 84 -21.57 10.61 -12.84
N ALA A 85 -22.66 10.84 -13.57
CA ALA A 85 -23.37 12.13 -13.56
C ALA A 85 -24.00 12.51 -12.20
N GLU A 86 -24.14 11.57 -11.27
CA GLU A 86 -24.68 11.83 -9.93
C GLU A 86 -23.61 12.40 -8.99
N TYR A 87 -22.39 11.84 -9.02
CA TYR A 87 -21.31 12.25 -8.11
C TYR A 87 -20.37 13.29 -8.72
N LEU A 88 -20.26 13.43 -10.04
CA LEU A 88 -19.37 14.42 -10.63
C LEU A 88 -19.80 15.86 -10.27
N GLY A 89 -18.96 16.56 -9.52
CA GLY A 89 -19.24 17.91 -9.01
C GLY A 89 -20.18 17.94 -7.81
N ALA A 90 -20.42 16.80 -7.14
CA ALA A 90 -21.29 16.72 -5.97
C ALA A 90 -20.83 17.64 -4.82
N LEU A 91 -19.53 17.88 -4.70
CA LEU A 91 -18.97 18.83 -3.72
C LEU A 91 -19.50 20.25 -3.90
N GLU A 92 -19.71 20.68 -5.14
CA GLU A 92 -20.19 22.03 -5.47
C GLU A 92 -21.73 22.10 -5.54
N LYS A 93 -22.38 20.95 -5.79
CA LYS A 93 -23.82 20.86 -6.07
C LYS A 93 -24.69 20.96 -4.83
N PHE A 94 -24.23 20.46 -3.68
CA PHE A 94 -25.05 20.34 -2.45
C PHE A 94 -24.76 21.44 -1.43
N GLU A 95 -24.74 22.69 -1.89
CA GLU A 95 -24.40 23.85 -1.07
C GLU A 95 -25.42 24.15 0.05
N GLU A 96 -26.69 23.81 -0.18
CA GLU A 96 -27.80 24.15 0.74
C GLU A 96 -27.77 23.33 2.04
N GLU A 97 -27.28 22.08 2.00
CA GLU A 97 -27.15 21.18 3.15
C GLU A 97 -25.71 21.08 3.66
N ARG A 98 -24.90 22.10 3.37
CA ARG A 98 -23.47 22.10 3.68
C ARG A 98 -23.21 21.90 5.17
N GLU A 99 -23.97 22.52 6.07
CA GLU A 99 -23.72 22.42 7.51
C GLU A 99 -23.95 21.00 8.05
N GLU A 100 -24.96 20.29 7.55
CA GLU A 100 -25.26 18.92 7.94
C GLU A 100 -24.23 17.93 7.39
N ILE A 101 -23.84 18.09 6.12
CA ILE A 101 -22.83 17.26 5.49
C ILE A 101 -21.45 17.49 6.13
N GLU A 102 -21.09 18.74 6.43
CA GLU A 102 -19.82 19.09 7.09
C GLU A 102 -19.68 18.41 8.46
N LYS A 103 -20.76 18.25 9.23
CA LYS A 103 -20.73 17.53 10.52
C LYS A 103 -20.38 16.06 10.33
N ILE A 104 -20.97 15.41 9.33
CA ILE A 104 -20.72 14.01 9.02
C ILE A 104 -19.29 13.84 8.51
N GLN A 105 -18.84 14.71 7.60
CA GLN A 105 -17.49 14.72 7.07
C GLN A 105 -16.44 14.96 8.16
N LEU A 106 -16.71 15.84 9.13
CA LEU A 106 -15.79 16.09 10.23
C LEU A 106 -15.64 14.86 11.13
N LEU A 107 -16.74 14.14 11.43
CA LEU A 107 -16.67 12.86 12.16
C LEU A 107 -15.84 11.82 11.39
N PHE A 108 -16.10 11.70 10.09
CA PHE A 108 -15.40 10.79 9.20
C PHE A 108 -13.89 11.09 9.10
N LEU A 109 -13.54 12.34 8.82
CA LEU A 109 -12.15 12.80 8.70
C LEU A 109 -11.40 12.72 10.02
N ASN A 110 -12.03 13.06 11.15
CA ASN A 110 -11.38 12.96 12.46
C ASN A 110 -10.96 11.53 12.78
N PHE A 111 -11.71 10.53 12.33
CA PHE A 111 -11.33 9.14 12.48
C PHE A 111 -10.17 8.77 11.56
N LEU A 112 -10.28 9.10 10.26
CA LEU A 112 -9.28 8.76 9.25
C LEU A 112 -7.92 9.40 9.56
N ASN A 113 -7.89 10.63 10.08
CA ASN A 113 -6.65 11.34 10.44
C ASN A 113 -5.83 10.63 11.53
N ASN A 114 -6.43 9.70 12.27
CA ASN A 114 -5.70 8.90 13.25
C ASN A 114 -4.96 7.70 12.64
N ILE A 115 -5.18 7.41 11.35
CA ILE A 115 -4.50 6.33 10.62
C ILE A 115 -3.32 6.96 9.86
N ALA A 116 -2.09 6.57 10.19
CA ALA A 116 -0.91 7.15 9.56
C ALA A 116 -0.59 6.50 8.21
N ASN A 117 -0.93 5.21 8.04
CA ASN A 117 -0.77 4.52 6.77
C ASN A 117 -1.86 4.94 5.79
N GLU A 118 -1.46 5.63 4.72
CA GLU A 118 -2.35 6.15 3.68
C GLU A 118 -3.19 5.07 2.98
N ILE A 119 -2.60 3.90 2.70
CA ILE A 119 -3.31 2.77 2.08
C ILE A 119 -4.40 2.25 3.03
N ILE A 120 -4.07 2.04 4.30
CA ILE A 120 -5.03 1.61 5.32
C ILE A 120 -6.12 2.67 5.52
N MET A 121 -5.77 3.95 5.48
CA MET A 121 -6.71 5.07 5.57
C MET A 121 -7.72 5.04 4.43
N PHE A 122 -7.28 4.92 3.18
CA PHE A 122 -8.16 4.83 2.02
C PHE A 122 -9.06 3.60 2.04
N GLN A 123 -8.50 2.41 2.32
CA GLN A 123 -9.28 1.19 2.46
C GLN A 123 -10.34 1.31 3.56
N THR A 124 -9.98 1.94 4.67
CA THR A 124 -10.88 2.19 5.79
C THR A 124 -11.99 3.17 5.41
N ALA A 125 -11.66 4.24 4.70
CA ALA A 125 -12.61 5.21 4.18
C ALA A 125 -13.67 4.52 3.29
N MET A 126 -13.23 3.67 2.35
CA MET A 126 -14.14 2.96 1.44
C MET A 126 -15.05 1.97 2.20
N ARG A 127 -14.53 1.26 3.22
CA ARG A 127 -15.34 0.35 4.05
C ARG A 127 -16.40 1.08 4.87
N ILE A 128 -16.08 2.25 5.38
CA ILE A 128 -17.04 3.08 6.12
C ILE A 128 -18.12 3.58 5.17
N LEU A 129 -17.75 4.10 3.99
CA LEU A 129 -18.70 4.52 2.96
C LEU A 129 -19.62 3.37 2.53
N ASP A 130 -19.07 2.17 2.29
CA ASP A 130 -19.85 0.98 1.97
C ASP A 130 -20.86 0.63 3.07
N GLY A 131 -20.45 0.76 4.34
CA GLY A 131 -21.31 0.56 5.50
C GLY A 131 -22.47 1.57 5.57
N VAL A 132 -22.22 2.83 5.24
CA VAL A 132 -23.27 3.88 5.13
C VAL A 132 -24.20 3.55 3.98
N MET A 133 -23.67 3.25 2.79
CA MET A 133 -24.47 2.88 1.62
C MET A 133 -25.38 1.68 1.91
N LYS A 134 -24.87 0.67 2.62
CA LYS A 134 -25.61 -0.51 3.00
C LYS A 134 -26.72 -0.21 4.01
N HIS A 135 -26.46 0.66 4.99
CA HIS A 135 -27.46 1.02 6.01
C HIS A 135 -28.67 1.74 5.40
N TRP A 136 -28.41 2.65 4.45
CA TRP A 136 -29.45 3.45 3.80
C TRP A 136 -30.00 2.81 2.52
N GLU A 137 -29.58 1.58 2.17
CA GLU A 137 -29.98 0.86 0.95
C GLU A 137 -29.79 1.71 -0.34
N ILE A 138 -28.66 2.42 -0.48
CA ILE A 138 -28.35 3.27 -1.64
C ILE A 138 -27.20 2.73 -2.50
N GLY A 139 -27.08 3.24 -3.74
CA GLY A 139 -26.05 2.84 -4.69
C GLY A 139 -26.20 1.37 -5.10
N LYS A 140 -25.13 0.58 -5.00
CA LYS A 140 -25.16 -0.87 -5.33
C LYS A 140 -26.06 -1.72 -4.43
N TYR A 141 -26.58 -1.14 -3.33
CA TYR A 141 -27.52 -1.80 -2.42
C TYR A 141 -28.97 -1.35 -2.64
N ASP A 142 -29.21 -0.41 -3.53
CA ASP A 142 -30.55 0.04 -3.90
C ASP A 142 -31.27 -1.07 -4.67
N LYS A 143 -32.42 -1.52 -4.13
CA LYS A 143 -33.20 -2.62 -4.71
C LYS A 143 -33.81 -2.26 -6.06
N GLU A 144 -33.95 -0.97 -6.34
CA GLU A 144 -34.46 -0.44 -7.60
C GLU A 144 -33.33 -0.04 -8.57
N ALA A 145 -32.06 -0.17 -8.16
CA ALA A 145 -30.94 0.11 -9.04
C ALA A 145 -30.90 -0.90 -10.20
N ILE A 146 -31.06 -0.38 -11.41
CA ILE A 146 -30.81 -1.13 -12.64
C ILE A 146 -29.28 -1.30 -12.74
N PRO A 147 -28.76 -2.54 -12.85
CA PRO A 147 -27.32 -2.76 -13.02
C PRO A 147 -26.81 -1.97 -14.22
N PHE A 148 -25.85 -1.07 -13.99
CA PHE A 148 -25.19 -0.37 -15.07
C PHE A 148 -24.25 -1.35 -15.78
N VAL A 149 -24.71 -1.87 -16.93
CA VAL A 149 -23.84 -2.58 -17.86
C VAL A 149 -23.04 -1.52 -18.61
N ASN A 150 -21.71 -1.55 -18.49
CA ASN A 150 -20.82 -0.73 -19.31
C ASN A 150 -21.09 -1.03 -20.79
N GLU A 151 -21.93 -0.22 -21.45
CA GLU A 151 -22.09 -0.23 -22.90
C GLU A 151 -20.90 0.47 -23.58
N GLU A 152 -19.68 -0.04 -23.35
CA GLU A 152 -18.55 0.27 -24.22
C GLU A 152 -18.48 -0.81 -25.31
N LYS A 153 -19.42 -0.75 -26.27
CA LYS A 153 -19.25 -1.24 -27.67
C LYS A 153 -20.55 -1.10 -28.48
N ILE A 154 -20.98 0.12 -28.84
CA ILE A 154 -21.71 0.34 -30.11
C ILE A 154 -21.27 1.68 -30.75
N ASN A 155 -20.41 1.52 -31.75
CA ASN A 155 -20.19 2.27 -32.98
C ASN A 155 -20.53 3.78 -33.14
N GLU A 156 -19.55 4.42 -33.78
CA GLU A 156 -19.60 5.60 -34.63
C GLU A 156 -20.81 5.67 -35.59
N ASP A 157 -21.09 6.91 -36.02
CA ASP A 157 -22.06 7.37 -37.03
C ASP A 157 -23.54 7.47 -36.62
N VAL A 158 -23.95 8.67 -36.15
CA VAL A 158 -25.05 9.45 -36.76
C VAL A 158 -24.82 10.96 -36.54
N SER A 159 -24.72 11.70 -37.64
CA SER A 159 -24.73 13.17 -37.67
C SER A 159 -26.15 13.78 -37.71
N LEU A 160 -26.28 14.93 -37.02
CA LEU A 160 -27.14 16.10 -37.29
C LEU A 160 -28.65 16.06 -36.97
N GLY A 161 -29.07 16.93 -36.03
CA GLY A 161 -30.44 17.44 -35.95
C GLY A 161 -30.77 18.47 -34.84
N LYS A 162 -30.64 19.76 -35.19
CA LYS A 162 -31.28 20.98 -34.61
C LYS A 162 -30.91 21.53 -33.22
N LYS A 163 -30.33 22.73 -33.26
CA LYS A 163 -30.08 23.70 -32.18
C LYS A 163 -31.37 24.35 -31.67
N VAL A 164 -31.49 24.46 -30.35
CA VAL A 164 -32.26 25.52 -29.65
C VAL A 164 -31.26 26.33 -28.83
N GLY A 165 -31.34 27.65 -28.94
CA GLY A 165 -30.29 28.58 -28.52
C GLY A 165 -30.37 29.02 -27.07
N THR A 166 -29.25 28.88 -26.36
CA THR A 166 -28.86 29.63 -25.16
C THR A 166 -27.32 29.74 -25.10
N GLY A 167 -26.71 30.26 -26.18
CA GLY A 167 -25.28 30.05 -26.45
C GLY A 167 -24.35 31.27 -26.45
N SER A 168 -24.78 32.47 -26.03
CA SER A 168 -23.92 33.67 -26.11
C SER A 168 -23.20 34.02 -24.80
N ALA A 169 -23.88 33.94 -23.65
CA ALA A 169 -23.28 34.29 -22.35
C ALA A 169 -22.28 33.23 -21.84
N LEU A 170 -22.62 31.94 -21.99
CA LEU A 170 -21.75 30.84 -21.56
C LEU A 170 -20.46 30.75 -22.39
N LYS A 171 -20.54 31.01 -23.72
CA LYS A 171 -19.36 30.99 -24.60
C LYS A 171 -18.37 32.11 -24.30
N PHE A 172 -18.87 33.28 -23.89
CA PHE A 172 -18.00 34.39 -23.49
C PHE A 172 -17.32 34.11 -22.15
N SER A 173 -18.06 33.53 -21.19
CA SER A 173 -17.52 33.11 -19.89
C SER A 173 -16.46 32.00 -20.02
N MET A 174 -16.72 30.96 -20.82
CA MET A 174 -15.77 29.86 -21.03
C MET A 174 -14.50 30.30 -21.76
N LYS A 175 -14.59 31.28 -22.68
CA LYS A 175 -13.41 31.79 -23.38
C LYS A 175 -12.48 32.54 -22.41
N ASN A 176 -13.04 33.36 -21.53
CA ASN A 176 -12.25 34.07 -20.52
C ASN A 176 -11.68 33.12 -19.46
N MET A 177 -12.45 32.10 -19.05
CA MET A 177 -11.99 31.09 -18.11
C MET A 177 -10.86 30.23 -18.69
N LYS A 178 -10.96 29.86 -19.98
CA LYS A 178 -9.90 29.14 -20.70
C LYS A 178 -8.60 29.96 -20.75
N THR A 179 -8.69 31.26 -21.04
CA THR A 179 -7.50 32.14 -21.04
C THR A 179 -6.85 32.19 -19.66
N VAL A 180 -7.64 32.40 -18.59
CA VAL A 180 -7.13 32.45 -17.21
C VAL A 180 -6.52 31.11 -16.78
N ILE A 181 -7.09 29.98 -17.20
CA ILE A 181 -6.54 28.65 -16.92
C ILE A 181 -5.22 28.44 -17.67
N MET A 182 -5.13 28.83 -18.95
CA MET A 182 -3.91 28.69 -19.74
C MET A 182 -2.78 29.58 -19.17
N GLU A 183 -3.06 30.82 -18.77
CA GLU A 183 -2.08 31.70 -18.14
C GLU A 183 -1.55 31.13 -16.80
N LYS A 184 -2.42 30.48 -16.03
CA LYS A 184 -2.02 29.81 -14.78
C LYS A 184 -1.20 28.54 -15.02
N LEU A 185 -1.49 27.79 -16.09
CA LEU A 185 -0.72 26.61 -16.48
C LEU A 185 0.67 27.00 -16.99
N GLU A 186 0.78 28.03 -17.83
CA GLU A 186 2.07 28.56 -18.28
C GLU A 186 2.91 29.06 -17.10
N TYR A 187 2.30 29.78 -16.15
CA TYR A 187 2.99 30.21 -14.93
C TYR A 187 3.46 29.04 -14.05
N ALA A 188 2.69 27.95 -13.99
CA ALA A 188 3.06 26.74 -13.25
C ALA A 188 4.23 26.01 -13.93
N ASP A 189 4.22 25.89 -15.25
CA ASP A 189 5.30 25.28 -16.03
C ASP A 189 6.62 26.06 -15.87
N ASP A 190 6.57 27.39 -15.93
CA ASP A 190 7.74 28.25 -15.70
C ASP A 190 8.32 28.04 -14.30
N LYS A 191 7.46 27.94 -13.28
CA LYS A 191 7.88 27.72 -11.88
C LYS A 191 8.43 26.31 -11.64
N ILE A 192 7.89 25.31 -12.33
CA ILE A 192 8.43 23.95 -12.33
C ILE A 192 9.82 23.93 -12.98
N GLN A 193 10.02 24.63 -14.10
CA GLN A 193 11.34 24.73 -14.72
C GLN A 193 12.35 25.47 -13.83
N GLU A 194 11.93 26.57 -13.18
CA GLU A 194 12.78 27.29 -12.21
C GLU A 194 13.20 26.39 -11.04
N LEU A 195 12.28 25.57 -10.52
CA LEU A 195 12.58 24.58 -9.48
C LEU A 195 13.52 23.48 -9.99
N LEU A 196 13.30 22.97 -11.20
CA LEU A 196 14.17 21.95 -11.81
C LEU A 196 15.59 22.48 -12.06
N ASP A 197 15.72 23.74 -12.49
CA ASP A 197 17.01 24.39 -12.70
C ASP A 197 17.71 24.69 -11.38
N THR A 198 16.96 25.11 -10.36
CA THR A 198 17.47 25.24 -8.99
C THR A 198 17.94 23.89 -8.44
N PHE A 199 17.19 22.82 -8.71
CA PHE A 199 17.56 21.46 -8.31
C PHE A 199 18.80 20.97 -9.05
N LYS A 200 18.91 21.21 -10.36
CA LYS A 200 20.12 20.89 -11.15
C LYS A 200 21.34 21.69 -10.69
N LYS A 201 21.17 22.96 -10.34
CA LYS A 201 22.24 23.83 -9.82
C LYS A 201 22.69 23.39 -8.42
N ASN A 202 21.77 22.88 -7.60
CA ASN A 202 22.07 22.30 -6.28
C ASN A 202 22.50 20.82 -6.35
N LYS A 203 22.38 20.20 -7.53
CA LYS A 203 22.91 18.87 -7.89
C LYS A 203 24.26 18.97 -8.61
N GLU A 204 24.97 20.10 -8.51
CA GLU A 204 26.42 20.00 -8.44
C GLU A 204 26.70 19.09 -7.25
N GLU A 205 26.98 17.83 -7.59
CA GLU A 205 27.21 16.74 -6.65
C GLU A 205 28.03 17.29 -5.49
N PRO A 206 27.66 17.01 -4.22
CA PRO A 206 28.69 17.05 -3.20
C PRO A 206 29.79 16.18 -3.79
N LYS A 207 30.95 16.78 -4.09
CA LYS A 207 32.20 16.05 -4.23
C LYS A 207 32.38 15.38 -2.89
N VAL A 208 31.71 14.26 -2.70
CA VAL A 208 32.09 13.22 -1.77
C VAL A 208 33.51 12.97 -2.21
N ALA A 209 34.44 13.45 -1.39
CA ALA A 209 35.81 13.07 -1.51
C ALA A 209 35.75 11.55 -1.62
N GLU A 210 36.06 11.01 -2.81
CA GLU A 210 36.42 9.62 -2.96
C GLU A 210 37.62 9.42 -2.05
N THR A 211 37.34 9.08 -0.79
CA THR A 211 38.31 8.52 0.11
C THR A 211 38.71 7.22 -0.57
N LYS A 212 39.82 7.30 -1.30
CA LYS A 212 40.57 6.20 -1.90
C LYS A 212 41.10 5.25 -0.82
N LEU A 213 40.22 4.71 0.02
CA LEU A 213 40.44 3.40 0.60
C LEU A 213 39.75 2.42 -0.34
N GLY A 214 40.54 1.61 -1.03
CA GLY A 214 40.03 0.50 -1.83
C GLY A 214 39.39 -0.55 -0.94
N VAL A 215 38.20 -0.24 -0.42
CA VAL A 215 37.35 -1.21 0.29
C VAL A 215 37.00 -2.26 -0.76
N LYS A 216 37.57 -3.45 -0.60
CA LYS A 216 37.33 -4.58 -1.49
C LYS A 216 35.88 -5.02 -1.35
N LYS A 217 34.98 -4.45 -2.15
CA LYS A 217 33.58 -4.83 -2.19
C LYS A 217 33.41 -6.36 -2.24
N TYR A 218 32.57 -6.92 -1.39
CA TYR A 218 32.15 -8.32 -1.50
C TYR A 218 31.40 -8.55 -2.82
N THR A 219 31.96 -9.38 -3.70
CA THR A 219 31.30 -9.84 -4.91
C THR A 219 30.40 -11.04 -4.59
N ASP A 220 29.39 -11.30 -5.41
CA ASP A 220 28.55 -12.50 -5.28
C ASP A 220 29.38 -13.79 -5.26
N GLU A 221 30.46 -13.83 -6.04
CA GLU A 221 31.39 -14.95 -6.10
C GLU A 221 32.08 -15.22 -4.75
N LYS A 222 32.54 -14.16 -4.06
CA LYS A 222 33.11 -14.31 -2.71
C LYS A 222 32.07 -14.75 -1.68
N VAL A 223 30.84 -14.27 -1.79
CA VAL A 223 29.77 -14.69 -0.87
C VAL A 223 29.42 -16.16 -1.12
N ASN A 224 29.41 -16.61 -2.37
CA ASN A 224 29.24 -18.04 -2.68
C ASN A 224 30.41 -18.88 -2.12
N ASP A 225 31.66 -18.42 -2.26
CA ASP A 225 32.83 -19.10 -1.68
C ASP A 225 32.70 -19.21 -0.15
N LEU A 226 32.19 -18.15 0.51
CA LEU A 226 31.88 -18.20 1.94
C LEU A 226 30.78 -19.23 2.22
N MET A 227 29.67 -19.19 1.49
CA MET A 227 28.60 -20.17 1.69
C MET A 227 29.07 -21.62 1.53
N GLU A 228 29.96 -21.89 0.57
CA GLU A 228 30.55 -23.23 0.38
C GLU A 228 31.45 -23.61 1.57
N ALA A 229 32.32 -22.70 2.01
CA ALA A 229 33.23 -22.92 3.14
C ALA A 229 32.51 -23.17 4.48
N TYR A 230 31.31 -22.62 4.63
CA TYR A 230 30.46 -22.73 5.82
C TYR A 230 29.22 -23.61 5.60
N SER A 231 29.17 -24.40 4.52
CA SER A 231 28.00 -25.20 4.13
C SER A 231 27.53 -26.21 5.19
N ASP A 232 28.45 -26.70 6.01
CA ASP A 232 28.21 -27.60 7.14
C ASP A 232 27.50 -26.97 8.33
N VAL A 233 27.43 -25.63 8.41
CA VAL A 233 26.75 -24.90 9.49
C VAL A 233 25.55 -24.07 9.03
N ILE A 234 25.30 -24.00 7.71
CA ILE A 234 24.17 -23.24 7.16
C ILE A 234 22.83 -23.78 7.66
N GLU A 235 22.69 -25.11 7.73
CA GLU A 235 21.47 -25.75 8.25
C GLU A 235 21.23 -25.37 9.72
N ASP A 236 22.24 -25.52 10.58
CA ASP A 236 22.20 -25.13 12.00
C ASP A 236 21.73 -23.67 12.19
N ILE A 237 22.15 -22.77 11.30
CA ILE A 237 21.77 -21.35 11.33
C ILE A 237 20.31 -21.15 10.92
N ILE A 238 19.88 -21.82 9.84
CA ILE A 238 18.52 -21.65 9.30
C ILE A 238 17.49 -22.22 10.26
N THR A 239 17.74 -23.40 10.83
CA THR A 239 16.81 -24.09 11.73
C THR A 239 16.95 -23.63 13.18
N GLY A 240 18.07 -23.02 13.56
CA GLY A 240 18.37 -22.66 14.95
C GLY A 240 18.85 -23.85 15.80
N GLU A 241 18.95 -25.06 15.23
CA GLU A 241 19.43 -26.25 15.92
C GLU A 241 20.97 -26.28 16.03
N ILE A 242 21.54 -25.29 16.72
CA ILE A 242 22.99 -25.06 16.74
C ILE A 242 23.74 -26.19 17.45
N ASN A 243 24.59 -26.91 16.70
CA ASN A 243 25.55 -27.83 17.30
C ASN A 243 26.61 -27.04 18.09
N PRO A 244 26.83 -27.32 19.40
CA PRO A 244 27.80 -26.59 20.21
C PRO A 244 29.23 -26.60 19.66
N GLN A 245 29.62 -27.63 18.90
CA GLN A 245 30.93 -27.72 18.26
C GLN A 245 31.11 -26.73 17.10
N ASN A 246 30.00 -26.30 16.50
CA ASN A 246 29.97 -25.39 15.35
C ASN A 246 29.89 -23.92 15.76
N ARG A 247 29.75 -23.60 17.06
CA ARG A 247 29.46 -22.23 17.54
C ARG A 247 30.49 -21.19 17.09
N GLU A 248 31.78 -21.47 17.22
CA GLU A 248 32.84 -20.53 16.78
C GLU A 248 32.81 -20.31 15.26
N LYS A 249 32.48 -21.36 14.51
CA LYS A 249 32.36 -21.32 13.05
C LYS A 249 31.14 -20.49 12.62
N ILE A 250 30.00 -20.65 13.29
CA ILE A 250 28.80 -19.84 13.07
C ILE A 250 29.05 -18.36 13.36
N ILE A 251 29.71 -18.03 14.47
CA ILE A 251 30.06 -16.63 14.79
C ILE A 251 30.94 -16.03 13.68
N SER A 252 31.94 -16.78 13.23
CA SER A 252 32.83 -16.35 12.14
C SER A 252 32.07 -16.11 10.84
N PHE A 253 31.13 -17.00 10.50
CA PHE A 253 30.26 -16.85 9.32
C PHE A 253 29.33 -15.63 9.43
N GLN A 254 28.68 -15.45 10.58
CA GLN A 254 27.81 -14.32 10.86
C GLN A 254 28.54 -12.99 10.67
N GLU A 255 29.77 -12.87 11.19
CA GLU A 255 30.59 -11.66 11.03
C GLU A 255 30.95 -11.40 9.56
N GLU A 256 31.38 -12.43 8.82
CA GLU A 256 31.78 -12.30 7.41
C GLU A 256 30.57 -11.93 6.52
N ILE A 257 29.44 -12.59 6.72
CA ILE A 257 28.18 -12.33 6.00
C ILE A 257 27.63 -10.95 6.35
N SER A 258 27.62 -10.56 7.63
CA SER A 258 27.12 -9.24 8.04
C SER A 258 27.97 -8.12 7.43
N ARG A 259 29.30 -8.29 7.38
CA ARG A 259 30.19 -7.36 6.68
C ARG A 259 29.90 -7.29 5.18
N ALA A 260 29.65 -8.43 4.53
CA ALA A 260 29.28 -8.47 3.12
C ALA A 260 27.93 -7.77 2.86
N ALA A 261 26.96 -7.94 3.76
CA ALA A 261 25.65 -7.30 3.68
C ALA A 261 25.75 -5.77 3.86
N GLU A 262 26.55 -5.27 4.81
CA GLU A 262 26.80 -3.82 4.97
C GLU A 262 27.49 -3.19 3.75
N GLU A 263 28.34 -3.94 3.05
CA GLU A 263 28.94 -3.52 1.79
C GLU A 263 27.96 -3.58 0.60
N GLY A 264 26.70 -3.94 0.86
CA GLY A 264 25.59 -3.97 -0.10
C GLY A 264 25.51 -5.27 -0.91
N ASN A 265 26.07 -6.39 -0.41
CA ASN A 265 25.84 -7.68 -1.04
C ASN A 265 24.43 -8.20 -0.72
N ASN A 266 23.66 -8.42 -1.78
CA ASN A 266 22.25 -8.77 -1.73
C ASN A 266 21.99 -10.22 -1.28
N LEU A 267 22.92 -11.15 -1.51
CA LEU A 267 22.78 -12.54 -1.03
C LEU A 267 23.11 -12.63 0.45
N ALA A 268 24.15 -11.90 0.88
CA ALA A 268 24.53 -11.83 2.28
C ALA A 268 23.41 -11.23 3.16
N SER A 269 22.71 -10.20 2.67
CA SER A 269 21.63 -9.58 3.43
C SER A 269 20.44 -10.51 3.70
N VAL A 270 20.24 -11.55 2.88
CA VAL A 270 19.22 -12.58 3.11
C VAL A 270 19.57 -13.41 4.35
N PHE A 271 20.84 -13.79 4.51
CA PHE A 271 21.28 -14.58 5.66
C PHE A 271 21.20 -13.82 6.98
N CYS A 272 21.28 -12.50 6.94
CA CYS A 272 21.13 -11.68 8.15
C CYS A 272 19.77 -11.86 8.83
N ALA A 273 18.73 -12.27 8.10
CA ALA A 273 17.41 -12.58 8.67
C ALA A 273 17.44 -13.77 9.64
N PHE A 274 18.48 -14.61 9.61
CA PHE A 274 18.61 -15.81 10.44
C PHE A 274 19.59 -15.63 11.61
N PHE A 275 20.05 -14.40 11.85
CA PHE A 275 20.96 -14.08 12.95
C PHE A 275 20.32 -13.10 13.92
N GLU A 276 20.69 -13.23 15.19
CA GLU A 276 20.42 -12.16 16.16
C GLU A 276 21.14 -10.87 15.75
N PRO A 277 20.49 -9.70 15.89
CA PRO A 277 21.12 -8.41 15.65
C PRO A 277 22.38 -8.24 16.50
N SER A 278 23.47 -7.80 15.86
CA SER A 278 24.75 -7.54 16.53
C SER A 278 24.98 -6.04 16.68
N ASP A 279 25.52 -5.62 17.83
CA ASP A 279 25.96 -4.23 18.06
C ASP A 279 26.98 -3.74 17.01
N SER A 280 27.72 -4.66 16.40
CA SER A 280 28.69 -4.35 15.35
C SER A 280 28.05 -4.00 14.00
N PHE A 281 26.80 -4.40 13.80
CA PHE A 281 26.06 -4.27 12.55
C PHE A 281 24.63 -3.76 12.80
N PRO A 282 24.45 -2.54 13.34
CA PRO A 282 23.17 -2.06 13.88
C PRO A 282 22.09 -1.82 12.81
N THR A 283 22.43 -1.94 11.53
CA THR A 283 21.50 -1.78 10.40
C THR A 283 20.99 -3.09 9.84
N LEU A 284 21.45 -4.22 10.40
CA LEU A 284 21.08 -5.57 9.99
C LEU A 284 20.19 -6.24 11.07
N PRO A 285 19.25 -7.11 10.67
CA PRO A 285 18.91 -7.46 9.28
C PRO A 285 18.22 -6.34 8.50
N LEU A 286 18.42 -6.30 7.18
CA LEU A 286 17.70 -5.36 6.31
C LEU A 286 16.22 -5.76 6.26
N SER A 287 15.31 -4.77 6.34
CA SER A 287 13.88 -5.02 6.11
C SER A 287 13.67 -5.67 4.75
N ILE A 288 12.73 -6.63 4.70
CA ILE A 288 12.47 -7.46 3.52
C ILE A 288 12.03 -6.63 2.30
N ILE A 289 11.45 -5.46 2.54
CA ILE A 289 11.04 -4.52 1.47
C ILE A 289 12.24 -3.90 0.75
N ASN A 290 13.40 -3.86 1.40
CA ASN A 290 14.64 -3.32 0.84
C ASN A 290 15.43 -4.39 0.07
N MET A 291 15.00 -5.66 0.11
CA MET A 291 15.58 -6.71 -0.72
C MET A 291 15.18 -6.49 -2.19
N ASN A 292 16.14 -6.69 -3.10
CA ASN A 292 15.80 -6.77 -4.52
C ASN A 292 15.16 -8.12 -4.86
N ASP A 293 14.62 -8.23 -6.08
CA ASP A 293 13.93 -9.45 -6.54
C ASP A 293 14.80 -10.71 -6.45
N LYS A 294 16.10 -10.62 -6.75
CA LYS A 294 17.03 -11.76 -6.66
C LYS A 294 17.15 -12.25 -5.21
N SER A 295 17.26 -11.34 -4.26
CA SER A 295 17.30 -11.64 -2.82
C SER A 295 15.97 -12.21 -2.33
N LYS A 296 14.84 -11.63 -2.73
CA LYS A 296 13.51 -12.14 -2.36
C LYS A 296 13.29 -13.57 -2.86
N ILE A 297 13.66 -13.85 -4.11
CA ILE A 297 13.60 -15.21 -4.67
C ILE A 297 14.50 -16.16 -3.89
N PHE A 298 15.72 -15.73 -3.57
CA PHE A 298 16.66 -16.56 -2.82
C PHE A 298 16.17 -16.85 -1.40
N PHE A 299 15.64 -15.84 -0.70
CA PHE A 299 15.02 -16.00 0.61
C PHE A 299 13.86 -17.02 0.58
N ILE A 300 12.92 -16.86 -0.37
CA ILE A 300 11.81 -17.80 -0.55
C ILE A 300 12.29 -19.23 -0.83
N LYS A 301 13.36 -19.40 -1.62
CA LYS A 301 13.94 -20.73 -1.86
C LYS A 301 14.50 -21.35 -0.58
N ILE A 302 15.13 -20.57 0.29
CA ILE A 302 15.58 -21.04 1.61
C ILE A 302 14.36 -21.49 2.41
N LEU A 303 13.32 -20.67 2.51
CA LEU A 303 12.09 -21.02 3.23
C LEU A 303 11.51 -22.35 2.74
N ASN A 304 11.29 -22.51 1.43
CA ASN A 304 10.76 -23.76 0.89
C ASN A 304 11.66 -24.98 1.15
N THR A 305 12.98 -24.80 1.13
CA THR A 305 13.93 -25.90 1.31
C THR A 305 13.94 -26.43 2.74
N PHE A 306 13.70 -25.55 3.71
CA PHE A 306 13.79 -25.86 5.15
C PHE A 306 12.42 -25.92 5.85
N GLU A 307 11.32 -25.76 5.12
CA GLU A 307 9.95 -25.77 5.65
C GLU A 307 9.66 -26.99 6.54
N GLU A 308 10.07 -28.18 6.13
CA GLU A 308 9.87 -29.42 6.90
C GLU A 308 10.76 -29.54 8.14
N LYS A 309 11.87 -28.78 8.20
CA LYS A 309 12.84 -28.81 9.30
C LYS A 309 12.55 -27.76 10.37
N GLY A 310 11.76 -26.74 10.04
CA GLY A 310 11.54 -25.59 10.91
C GLY A 310 12.63 -24.53 10.75
N PHE A 311 12.50 -23.46 11.55
CA PHE A 311 13.31 -22.26 11.42
C PHE A 311 13.78 -21.75 12.78
N SER A 312 14.83 -20.94 12.78
CA SER A 312 15.36 -20.29 13.98
C SER A 312 14.42 -19.20 14.50
N ASP A 313 14.43 -19.00 15.82
CA ASP A 313 13.71 -17.91 16.50
C ASP A 313 14.06 -16.54 15.88
N SER A 314 15.31 -16.33 15.45
CA SER A 314 15.72 -15.09 14.78
C SER A 314 14.98 -14.83 13.47
N LEU A 315 14.69 -15.88 12.69
CA LEU A 315 13.89 -15.74 11.47
C LEU A 315 12.43 -15.46 11.79
N GLU A 316 11.87 -16.11 12.80
CA GLU A 316 10.49 -15.86 13.26
C GLU A 316 10.33 -14.41 13.70
N ASP A 317 11.24 -13.90 14.55
CA ASP A 317 11.27 -12.51 14.99
C ASP A 317 11.41 -11.55 13.80
N TYR A 318 12.34 -11.84 12.88
CA TYR A 318 12.53 -11.03 11.67
C TYR A 318 11.26 -10.95 10.82
N LEU A 319 10.59 -12.09 10.60
CA LEU A 319 9.36 -12.15 9.84
C LEU A 319 8.24 -11.39 10.56
N TYR A 320 8.07 -11.60 11.87
CA TYR A 320 7.09 -10.89 12.68
C TYR A 320 7.25 -9.37 12.60
N GLU A 321 8.48 -8.85 12.73
CA GLU A 321 8.78 -7.41 12.61
C GLU A 321 8.48 -6.84 11.21
N ASN A 322 8.54 -7.66 10.17
CA ASN A 322 8.28 -7.25 8.79
C ASN A 322 6.82 -7.49 8.34
N ARG A 323 5.98 -8.08 9.19
CA ARG A 323 4.62 -8.52 8.85
C ARG A 323 3.74 -7.47 8.20
N GLU A 324 3.63 -6.30 8.82
CA GLU A 324 2.79 -5.21 8.32
C GLU A 324 3.25 -4.71 6.93
N ASN A 325 4.57 -4.68 6.71
CA ASN A 325 5.14 -4.24 5.45
C ASN A 325 4.88 -5.27 4.33
N VAL A 326 5.06 -6.56 4.65
CA VAL A 326 4.77 -7.66 3.72
C VAL A 326 3.28 -7.68 3.39
N TYR A 327 2.39 -7.57 4.37
CA TYR A 327 0.95 -7.49 4.13
C TYR A 327 0.57 -6.31 3.24
N ALA A 328 1.08 -5.11 3.53
CA ALA A 328 0.82 -3.92 2.72
C ALA A 328 1.24 -4.12 1.26
N LEU A 329 2.44 -4.64 1.01
CA LEU A 329 2.94 -4.89 -0.33
C LEU A 329 2.21 -6.05 -1.03
N ALA A 330 1.83 -7.10 -0.31
CA ALA A 330 1.07 -8.22 -0.84
C ALA A 330 -0.30 -7.76 -1.35
N THR A 331 -1.00 -6.89 -0.58
CA THR A 331 -2.25 -6.26 -1.03
C THR A 331 -2.04 -5.29 -2.19
N GLY A 332 -0.81 -4.77 -2.36
CA GLY A 332 -0.37 -3.96 -3.49
C GLY A 332 0.07 -4.76 -4.73
N ASN A 333 -0.21 -6.07 -4.78
CA ASN A 333 0.18 -6.98 -5.85
C ASN A 333 1.69 -7.26 -5.99
N ASP A 334 2.50 -7.07 -4.94
CA ASP A 334 3.86 -7.61 -4.94
C ASP A 334 3.80 -9.14 -4.81
N LYS A 335 4.15 -9.83 -5.90
CA LYS A 335 4.07 -11.29 -6.00
C LYS A 335 4.93 -12.05 -4.99
N PHE A 336 6.07 -11.50 -4.56
CA PHE A 336 6.93 -12.15 -3.57
C PHE A 336 6.31 -12.03 -2.17
N MET A 337 5.73 -10.86 -1.87
CA MET A 337 5.07 -10.64 -0.59
C MET A 337 3.77 -11.43 -0.48
N GLN A 338 3.03 -11.60 -1.59
CA GLN A 338 1.89 -12.52 -1.65
C GLN A 338 2.30 -13.96 -1.35
N TYR A 339 3.43 -14.42 -1.89
CA TYR A 339 3.96 -15.74 -1.56
C TYR A 339 4.29 -15.88 -0.07
N LEU A 340 4.94 -14.86 0.51
CA LEU A 340 5.28 -14.85 1.94
C LEU A 340 4.04 -14.77 2.83
N MET A 341 2.99 -14.07 2.40
CA MET A 341 1.71 -14.08 3.10
C MET A 341 1.12 -15.49 3.14
N ALA A 342 1.13 -16.23 2.02
CA ALA A 342 0.68 -17.61 2.00
C ALA A 342 1.46 -18.47 3.00
N PHE A 343 2.79 -18.35 2.96
CA PHE A 343 3.70 -19.06 3.87
C PHE A 343 3.41 -18.76 5.36
N TRP A 344 3.08 -17.51 5.72
CA TRP A 344 2.73 -17.16 7.10
C TRP A 344 1.44 -17.77 7.62
N TYR A 345 0.43 -17.95 6.76
CA TYR A 345 -0.86 -18.45 7.21
C TYR A 345 -0.78 -19.87 7.76
N VAL A 346 0.26 -20.63 7.39
CA VAL A 346 0.60 -21.94 7.94
C VAL A 346 1.03 -21.84 9.42
N TRP A 347 1.66 -20.75 9.84
CA TRP A 347 2.23 -20.61 11.19
C TRP A 347 1.29 -19.99 12.22
N GLU A 348 0.43 -19.05 11.83
CA GLU A 348 -0.27 -18.20 12.80
C GLU A 348 -1.71 -18.62 13.14
N ASN A 349 -2.32 -19.57 12.43
CA ASN A 349 -3.75 -19.84 12.58
C ASN A 349 -4.07 -21.03 13.50
N GLU A 350 -4.89 -20.78 14.51
CA GLU A 350 -5.54 -21.82 15.32
C GLU A 350 -6.63 -22.59 14.53
N ASP A 351 -7.18 -21.99 13.46
CA ASP A 351 -8.17 -22.60 12.56
C ASP A 351 -7.49 -23.07 11.27
N GLU A 352 -7.06 -24.33 11.25
CA GLU A 352 -6.37 -24.98 10.15
C GLU A 352 -7.15 -24.89 8.82
N ALA A 353 -8.48 -25.04 8.85
CA ALA A 353 -9.29 -25.02 7.64
C ALA A 353 -9.32 -23.62 7.00
N LYS A 354 -9.37 -22.58 7.84
CA LYS A 354 -9.28 -21.19 7.39
C LYS A 354 -7.87 -20.86 6.92
N ALA A 355 -6.85 -21.37 7.60
CA ALA A 355 -5.44 -21.19 7.23
C ALA A 355 -5.19 -21.67 5.80
N LEU A 356 -5.59 -22.91 5.50
CA LEU A 356 -5.43 -23.53 4.18
C LEU A 356 -6.15 -22.74 3.07
N GLN A 357 -7.33 -22.17 3.38
CA GLN A 357 -8.06 -21.35 2.40
C GLN A 357 -7.35 -20.03 2.09
N GLU A 358 -6.85 -19.34 3.11
CA GLU A 358 -6.11 -18.09 2.93
C GLU A 358 -4.75 -18.35 2.26
N GLU A 359 -4.04 -19.39 2.66
CA GLU A 359 -2.79 -19.83 2.03
C GLU A 359 -2.99 -20.06 0.53
N ALA A 360 -3.97 -20.89 0.14
CA ALA A 360 -4.28 -21.17 -1.26
C ALA A 360 -4.68 -19.91 -2.05
N LEU A 361 -5.38 -18.96 -1.41
CA LEU A 361 -5.73 -17.68 -2.00
C LEU A 361 -4.48 -16.85 -2.31
N TRP A 362 -3.56 -16.72 -1.35
CA TRP A 362 -2.34 -15.92 -1.51
C TRP A 362 -1.35 -16.53 -2.50
N TYR A 363 -1.18 -17.86 -2.51
CA TYR A 363 -0.40 -18.52 -3.56
C TYR A 363 -1.00 -18.29 -4.94
N ARG A 364 -2.33 -18.40 -5.08
CA ARG A 364 -2.99 -18.12 -6.36
C ARG A 364 -2.75 -16.69 -6.83
N GLN A 365 -2.88 -15.70 -5.94
CA GLN A 365 -2.59 -14.30 -6.29
C GLN A 365 -1.13 -14.08 -6.70
N SER A 366 -0.19 -14.71 -5.97
CA SER A 366 1.24 -14.66 -6.31
C SER A 366 1.53 -15.27 -7.69
N ALA A 367 0.90 -16.40 -8.00
CA ALA A 367 0.97 -17.06 -9.29
C ALA A 367 0.37 -16.21 -10.42
N ASP A 368 -0.81 -15.61 -10.20
CA ASP A 368 -1.48 -14.72 -11.15
C ASP A 368 -0.63 -13.47 -11.46
N ASN A 369 0.18 -13.02 -10.49
CA ASN A 369 1.17 -11.95 -10.66
C ASN A 369 2.53 -12.44 -11.21
N GLY A 370 2.60 -13.68 -11.69
CA GLY A 370 3.74 -14.22 -12.42
C GLY A 370 4.92 -14.65 -11.53
N PHE A 371 4.65 -15.27 -10.39
CA PHE A 371 5.67 -15.95 -9.59
C PHE A 371 5.56 -17.47 -9.71
N GLU A 372 6.50 -18.08 -10.42
CA GLU A 372 6.45 -19.51 -10.81
C GLU A 372 6.46 -20.47 -9.61
N LEU A 373 7.21 -20.16 -8.54
CA LEU A 373 7.24 -21.01 -7.35
C LEU A 373 5.86 -21.11 -6.67
N ALA A 374 5.00 -20.11 -6.82
CA ALA A 374 3.63 -20.18 -6.31
C ALA A 374 2.79 -21.20 -7.10
N LEU A 375 3.00 -21.34 -8.41
CA LEU A 375 2.33 -22.35 -9.23
C LEU A 375 2.77 -23.77 -8.82
N GLU A 376 4.06 -23.96 -8.51
CA GLU A 376 4.57 -25.23 -8.00
C GLU A 376 3.85 -25.61 -6.70
N LYS A 377 3.77 -24.70 -5.72
CA LYS A 377 3.05 -24.92 -4.46
C LYS A 377 1.57 -25.24 -4.64
N ILE A 378 0.87 -24.54 -5.55
CA ILE A 378 -0.54 -24.82 -5.84
C ILE A 378 -0.74 -26.23 -6.40
N ASN A 379 0.23 -26.77 -7.14
CA ASN A 379 0.14 -28.12 -7.72
C ASN A 379 0.51 -29.22 -6.72
N GLU A 380 1.18 -28.89 -5.61
CA GLU A 380 1.52 -29.81 -4.53
C GLU A 380 0.35 -30.04 -3.55
N GLN A 381 -0.55 -29.05 -3.44
CA GLN A 381 -1.80 -29.09 -2.64
C GLN A 381 -2.92 -29.85 -3.38
#